data_AF-A0AAW7QMH4-F1
#
_entry.id   AF-A0AAW7QMH4-F1
#
_cell.length_a   1.000
_cell.length_b   1.000
_cell.length_c   1.000
_cell.angle_alpha   90.00
_cell.angle_beta   90.00
_cell.angle_gamma   90.00
#
_symmetry.space_group_name_H-M   'P 1'
#
loop_
_entity.id
_entity.type
_entity.pdbx_description
1 polymer ?
#
loop_
_entity_poly.entity_id
_entity_poly.type
_entity_poly.pdbx_seq_one_letter_code
_entity_poly.pdbx_strand_id
1 'polypeptide(L)'
;MSQVIANIVAFCEAHLSDTAERFTDSLRAQQPNYAAMDRAALLQAVTTSLKTLIQAIGTGDLEPFLRHARSVGQARASSGFIAADMFTALNELRHVAWELIEAFDREYHTITVAHAKRFEDAIHAFGQELLASFSIAYRQMQFQIRDQALQIESQQQTIRELSTPILPLYEGILVLPLVGAIDSFRAGQIMERLLTAIAERQADIIILDITGVPVIDTAVANYLLQTARAAQLIGAHVILVGIGPEIAQTMVQLGVDVSSIEVGSTLQSGIELALSRIGRAIRPIS
;
A
#
# COMPACT_ATOMS: atom_id res chain seq x y z
N MET A 1 -45.80 7.97 -27.43
CA MET A 1 -45.85 7.69 -25.97
C MET A 1 -47.29 7.35 -25.61
N SER A 2 -47.57 6.26 -24.89
CA SER A 2 -48.94 5.95 -24.47
C SER A 2 -49.37 6.96 -23.39
N GLN A 3 -50.67 7.30 -23.32
CA GLN A 3 -51.20 8.21 -22.31
C GLN A 3 -50.87 7.74 -20.88
N VAL A 4 -50.83 6.42 -20.66
CA VAL A 4 -50.47 5.83 -19.36
C VAL A 4 -49.03 6.13 -18.98
N ILE A 5 -48.06 6.03 -19.90
CA ILE A 5 -46.65 6.36 -19.63
C ILE A 5 -46.49 7.86 -19.30
N ALA A 6 -47.23 8.74 -20.00
CA ALA A 6 -47.21 10.17 -19.70
C ALA A 6 -47.69 10.46 -18.27
N ASN A 7 -48.80 9.80 -17.87
CA ASN A 7 -49.35 9.94 -16.52
C ASN A 7 -48.40 9.37 -15.45
N ILE A 8 -47.75 8.24 -15.72
CA ILE A 8 -46.75 7.65 -14.81
C ILE A 8 -45.58 8.63 -14.61
N VAL A 9 -45.04 9.20 -15.69
CA VAL A 9 -43.94 10.18 -15.62
C VAL A 9 -44.35 11.38 -14.76
N ALA A 10 -45.50 11.98 -15.05
CA ALA A 10 -46.00 13.13 -14.29
C ALA A 10 -46.20 12.79 -12.80
N PHE A 11 -46.72 11.60 -12.49
CA PHE A 11 -46.88 11.12 -11.12
C PHE A 11 -45.52 10.95 -10.41
N CYS A 12 -44.54 10.32 -11.06
CA CYS A 12 -43.22 10.15 -10.48
C CYS A 12 -42.49 11.50 -10.29
N GLU A 13 -42.65 12.44 -11.22
CA GLU A 13 -42.09 13.80 -11.09
C GLU A 13 -42.70 14.54 -9.89
N ALA A 14 -44.01 14.44 -9.67
CA ALA A 14 -44.69 15.04 -8.54
C ALA A 14 -44.22 14.48 -7.18
N HIS A 15 -43.82 13.21 -7.13
CA HIS A 15 -43.36 12.53 -5.90
C HIS A 15 -41.83 12.46 -5.77
N LEU A 16 -41.08 13.00 -6.73
CA LEU A 16 -39.63 12.82 -6.83
C LEU A 16 -38.87 13.28 -5.58
N SER A 17 -39.21 14.47 -5.06
CA SER A 17 -38.48 15.07 -3.94
C SER A 17 -38.63 14.24 -2.66
N ASP A 18 -39.86 13.89 -2.30
CA ASP A 18 -40.14 13.04 -1.12
C ASP A 18 -39.48 11.67 -1.27
N THR A 19 -39.60 11.08 -2.46
CA THR A 19 -39.03 9.78 -2.76
C THR A 19 -37.50 9.78 -2.63
N ALA A 20 -36.83 10.83 -3.12
CA ALA A 20 -35.39 10.95 -3.03
C ALA A 20 -34.90 11.09 -1.59
N GLU A 21 -35.61 11.85 -0.76
CA GLU A 21 -35.31 12.00 0.68
C GLU A 21 -35.47 10.65 1.40
N ARG A 22 -36.61 9.96 1.22
CA ARG A 22 -36.87 8.65 1.84
C ARG A 22 -35.83 7.61 1.42
N PHE A 23 -35.48 7.54 0.15
CA PHE A 23 -34.45 6.64 -0.36
C PHE A 23 -33.08 6.97 0.26
N THR A 24 -32.71 8.25 0.30
CA THR A 24 -31.43 8.69 0.90
C THR A 24 -31.33 8.29 2.37
N ASP A 25 -32.38 8.52 3.14
CA ASP A 25 -32.40 8.19 4.57
C ASP A 25 -32.40 6.67 4.79
N SER A 26 -33.11 5.90 3.96
CA SER A 26 -33.09 4.44 3.99
C SER A 26 -31.68 3.88 3.76
N LEU A 27 -30.95 4.38 2.76
CA LEU A 27 -29.58 3.93 2.50
C LEU A 27 -28.64 4.20 3.67
N ARG A 28 -28.74 5.39 4.26
CA ARG A 28 -27.93 5.78 5.42
C ARG A 28 -28.24 4.93 6.64
N ALA A 29 -29.50 4.51 6.81
CA ALA A 29 -29.90 3.65 7.93
C ALA A 29 -29.39 2.20 7.77
N GLN A 30 -29.29 1.71 6.54
CA GLN A 30 -28.95 0.30 6.29
C GLN A 30 -27.45 0.02 6.17
N GLN A 31 -26.63 0.98 5.73
CA GLN A 31 -25.24 0.74 5.39
C GLN A 31 -24.28 1.80 5.96
N PRO A 32 -23.22 1.40 6.68
CA PRO A 32 -22.24 2.32 7.25
C PRO A 32 -21.58 3.24 6.23
N ASN A 33 -21.26 2.72 5.04
CA ASN A 33 -20.60 3.50 3.99
C ASN A 33 -21.48 4.63 3.45
N TYR A 34 -22.79 4.38 3.29
CA TYR A 34 -23.74 5.43 2.93
C TYR A 34 -24.01 6.40 4.08
N ALA A 35 -24.02 5.92 5.33
CA ALA A 35 -24.16 6.76 6.52
C ALA A 35 -23.00 7.78 6.67
N ALA A 36 -21.78 7.34 6.34
CA ALA A 36 -20.57 8.15 6.42
C ALA A 36 -20.44 9.18 5.30
N MET A 37 -21.19 9.05 4.20
CA MET A 37 -21.18 10.03 3.13
C MET A 37 -21.81 11.36 3.54
N ASP A 38 -21.39 12.45 2.89
CA ASP A 38 -22.14 13.70 2.93
C ASP A 38 -23.58 13.50 2.44
N ARG A 39 -24.55 13.92 3.26
CA ARG A 39 -25.98 13.67 2.99
C ARG A 39 -26.43 14.41 1.74
N ALA A 40 -25.99 15.64 1.54
CA ALA A 40 -26.39 16.45 0.38
C ALA A 40 -25.86 15.84 -0.93
N ALA A 41 -24.61 15.37 -0.93
CA ALA A 41 -24.03 14.65 -2.07
C ALA A 41 -24.76 13.33 -2.36
N LEU A 42 -25.12 12.57 -1.32
CA LEU A 42 -25.90 11.34 -1.49
C LEU A 42 -27.29 11.62 -2.05
N LEU A 43 -28.01 12.60 -1.49
CA LEU A 43 -29.32 13.03 -1.96
C LEU A 43 -29.27 13.48 -3.42
N GLN A 44 -28.25 14.23 -3.81
CA GLN A 44 -28.05 14.66 -5.19
C GLN A 44 -27.85 13.46 -6.13
N ALA A 45 -27.05 12.47 -5.72
CA ALA A 45 -26.81 11.26 -6.51
C ALA A 45 -28.10 10.43 -6.66
N VAL A 46 -28.86 10.24 -5.57
CA VAL A 46 -30.16 9.54 -5.55
C VAL A 46 -31.18 10.26 -6.41
N THR A 47 -31.31 11.58 -6.25
CA THR A 47 -32.21 12.43 -7.05
C THR A 47 -31.88 12.30 -8.53
N THR A 48 -30.60 12.27 -8.89
CA THR A 48 -30.16 12.11 -10.28
C THR A 48 -30.52 10.72 -10.82
N SER A 49 -30.37 9.66 -10.02
CA SER A 49 -30.78 8.30 -10.39
C SER A 49 -32.29 8.23 -10.67
N LEU A 50 -33.11 8.80 -9.78
CA LEU A 50 -34.57 8.81 -9.96
C LEU A 50 -34.99 9.66 -11.15
N LYS A 51 -34.42 10.86 -11.35
CA LYS A 51 -34.71 11.72 -12.50
C LYS A 51 -34.39 11.03 -13.82
N THR A 52 -33.22 10.41 -13.92
CA THR A 52 -32.79 9.72 -15.13
C THR A 52 -33.58 8.43 -15.38
N LEU A 53 -34.03 7.74 -14.33
CA LEU A 53 -35.01 6.65 -14.45
C LEU A 53 -36.34 7.15 -15.02
N ILE A 54 -36.93 8.20 -14.43
CA ILE A 54 -38.20 8.78 -14.90
C ILE A 54 -38.09 9.19 -16.38
N GLN A 55 -37.01 9.86 -16.76
CA GLN A 55 -36.73 10.22 -18.14
C GLN A 55 -36.66 8.97 -19.03
N ALA A 56 -35.91 7.95 -18.62
CA ALA A 56 -35.76 6.71 -19.36
C ALA A 56 -37.10 5.97 -19.56
N ILE A 57 -37.99 6.00 -18.56
CA ILE A 57 -39.35 5.46 -18.70
C ILE A 57 -40.18 6.28 -19.69
N GLY A 58 -40.12 7.61 -19.64
CA GLY A 58 -40.89 8.47 -20.55
C GLY A 58 -40.45 8.36 -22.01
N THR A 59 -39.15 8.44 -22.26
CA THR A 59 -38.59 8.51 -23.61
C THR A 59 -38.25 7.15 -24.20
N GLY A 60 -37.93 6.17 -23.35
CA GLY A 60 -37.34 4.89 -23.77
C GLY A 60 -35.83 4.94 -24.01
N ASP A 61 -35.21 6.10 -23.85
CA ASP A 61 -33.76 6.26 -23.93
C ASP A 61 -33.13 5.98 -22.56
N LEU A 62 -32.49 4.82 -22.43
CA LEU A 62 -31.83 4.38 -21.19
C LEU A 62 -30.46 5.05 -21.00
N GLU A 63 -29.83 5.61 -22.03
CA GLU A 63 -28.41 5.98 -21.98
C GLU A 63 -28.07 7.01 -20.89
N PRO A 64 -28.85 8.09 -20.65
CA PRO A 64 -28.58 8.98 -19.52
C PRO A 64 -28.58 8.26 -18.16
N PHE A 65 -29.49 7.29 -17.98
CA PHE A 65 -29.61 6.50 -16.76
C PHE A 65 -28.44 5.53 -16.59
N LEU A 66 -28.05 4.83 -17.66
CA LEU A 66 -26.90 3.93 -17.66
C LEU A 66 -25.57 4.67 -17.47
N ARG A 67 -25.42 5.85 -18.07
CA ARG A 67 -24.24 6.71 -17.84
C ARG A 67 -24.11 7.14 -16.39
N HIS A 68 -25.23 7.49 -15.76
CA HIS A 68 -25.25 7.80 -14.33
C HIS A 68 -24.86 6.58 -13.50
N ALA A 69 -25.38 5.39 -13.83
CA ALA A 69 -25.01 4.12 -13.19
C ALA A 69 -23.48 3.89 -13.24
N ARG A 70 -22.87 4.09 -14.43
CA ARG A 70 -21.42 3.98 -14.63
C ARG A 70 -20.65 4.93 -13.71
N SER A 71 -21.05 6.19 -13.67
CA SER A 71 -20.45 7.24 -12.84
C SER A 71 -20.52 6.91 -11.35
N VAL A 72 -21.70 6.48 -10.87
CA VAL A 72 -21.89 6.08 -9.46
C VAL A 72 -21.01 4.88 -9.13
N GLY A 73 -20.99 3.83 -9.96
CA GLY A 73 -20.18 2.65 -9.70
C GLY A 73 -18.67 2.96 -9.63
N GLN A 74 -18.16 3.80 -10.55
CA GLN A 74 -16.76 4.26 -10.53
C GLN A 74 -16.44 5.09 -9.28
N ALA A 75 -17.29 6.07 -8.95
CA ALA A 75 -17.09 6.92 -7.79
C ALA A 75 -17.07 6.10 -6.49
N ARG A 76 -18.01 5.16 -6.33
CA ARG A 76 -18.11 4.31 -5.14
C ARG A 76 -16.91 3.38 -4.99
N ALA A 77 -16.40 2.80 -6.07
CA ALA A 77 -15.19 1.99 -6.05
C ALA A 77 -13.98 2.76 -5.49
N SER A 78 -13.87 4.05 -5.80
CA SER A 78 -12.80 4.92 -5.31
C SER A 78 -13.01 5.48 -3.89
N SER A 79 -14.17 5.22 -3.26
CA SER A 79 -14.57 5.80 -1.97
C SER A 79 -14.76 4.75 -0.88
N GLY A 80 -14.13 3.58 -1.00
CA GLY A 80 -14.14 2.54 0.04
C GLY A 80 -15.41 1.69 0.11
N PHE A 81 -16.31 1.82 -0.87
CA PHE A 81 -17.51 0.98 -0.95
C PHE A 81 -17.16 -0.45 -1.38
N ILE A 82 -18.03 -1.38 -1.02
CA ILE A 82 -17.99 -2.79 -1.41
C ILE A 82 -19.20 -3.18 -2.25
N ALA A 83 -19.16 -4.35 -2.89
CA ALA A 83 -20.26 -4.84 -3.72
C ALA A 83 -21.59 -4.94 -2.95
N ALA A 84 -21.55 -5.29 -1.66
CA ALA A 84 -22.74 -5.37 -0.80
C ALA A 84 -23.48 -4.02 -0.67
N ASP A 85 -22.74 -2.91 -0.62
CA ASP A 85 -23.34 -1.57 -0.61
C ASP A 85 -24.11 -1.32 -1.91
N MET A 86 -23.52 -1.69 -3.05
CA MET A 86 -24.14 -1.52 -4.36
C MET A 86 -25.44 -2.32 -4.47
N PHE A 87 -25.44 -3.56 -3.98
CA PHE A 87 -26.67 -4.37 -3.91
C PHE A 87 -27.74 -3.74 -3.04
N THR A 88 -27.36 -3.10 -1.92
CA THR A 88 -28.31 -2.39 -1.07
C THR A 88 -28.94 -1.22 -1.83
N ALA A 89 -28.14 -0.40 -2.50
CA ALA A 89 -28.65 0.70 -3.32
C ALA A 89 -29.57 0.24 -4.46
N LEU A 90 -29.26 -0.88 -5.11
CA LEU A 90 -30.10 -1.44 -6.16
C LEU A 90 -31.41 -2.01 -5.61
N ASN A 91 -31.37 -2.68 -4.46
CA ASN A 91 -32.57 -3.19 -3.80
C ASN A 91 -33.49 -2.05 -3.37
N GLU A 92 -32.94 -0.99 -2.79
CA GLU A 92 -33.70 0.20 -2.40
C GLU A 92 -34.30 0.93 -3.61
N LEU A 93 -33.54 1.09 -4.71
CA LEU A 93 -34.06 1.67 -5.94
C LEU A 93 -35.24 0.86 -6.49
N ARG A 94 -35.14 -0.47 -6.47
CA ARG A 94 -36.23 -1.36 -6.89
C ARG A 94 -37.43 -1.27 -5.96
N HIS A 95 -37.22 -1.25 -4.65
CA HIS A 95 -38.30 -1.12 -3.67
C HIS A 95 -39.08 0.18 -3.87
N VAL A 96 -38.37 1.30 -3.98
CA VAL A 96 -38.96 2.62 -4.22
C VAL A 96 -39.70 2.68 -5.56
N ALA A 97 -39.17 2.07 -6.61
CA ALA A 97 -39.85 2.00 -7.89
C ALA A 97 -41.18 1.22 -7.79
N TRP A 98 -41.21 0.11 -7.05
CA TRP A 98 -42.45 -0.64 -6.80
C TRP A 98 -43.45 0.15 -5.97
N GLU A 99 -43.03 0.84 -4.92
CA GLU A 99 -43.93 1.70 -4.14
C GLU A 99 -44.61 2.76 -5.01
N LEU A 100 -43.85 3.40 -5.91
CA LEU A 100 -44.39 4.41 -6.83
C LEU A 100 -45.38 3.81 -7.83
N ILE A 101 -45.07 2.63 -8.38
CA ILE A 101 -45.95 1.89 -9.29
C ILE A 101 -47.26 1.52 -8.58
N GLU A 102 -47.19 0.98 -7.36
CA GLU A 102 -48.37 0.60 -6.57
C GLU A 102 -49.19 1.83 -6.14
N ALA A 103 -48.54 2.95 -5.79
CA ALA A 103 -49.23 4.20 -5.49
C ALA A 103 -49.97 4.74 -6.71
N PHE A 104 -49.32 4.75 -7.89
CA PHE A 104 -49.97 5.14 -9.14
C PHE A 104 -51.13 4.21 -9.49
N ASP A 105 -50.95 2.90 -9.40
CA ASP A 105 -52.01 1.96 -9.78
C ASP A 105 -53.24 2.04 -8.87
N ARG A 106 -53.05 2.37 -7.58
CA ARG A 106 -54.16 2.64 -6.65
C ARG A 106 -55.01 3.84 -7.05
N GLU A 107 -54.43 4.84 -7.70
CA GLU A 107 -55.14 6.06 -8.12
C GLU A 107 -55.73 5.94 -9.52
N TYR A 108 -54.98 5.34 -10.45
CA TYR A 108 -55.33 5.36 -11.88
C TYR A 108 -55.82 4.01 -12.43
N HIS A 109 -55.55 2.88 -11.76
CA HIS A 109 -55.95 1.52 -12.18
C HIS A 109 -55.68 1.20 -13.66
N THR A 110 -54.54 1.67 -14.18
CA THR A 110 -54.19 1.58 -15.61
C THR A 110 -52.85 0.90 -15.86
N ILE A 111 -52.16 0.43 -14.82
CA ILE A 111 -50.88 -0.28 -14.99
C ILE A 111 -51.14 -1.63 -15.68
N THR A 112 -50.19 -2.00 -16.54
CA THR A 112 -50.16 -3.32 -17.19
C THR A 112 -48.83 -3.98 -16.89
N VAL A 113 -48.74 -5.28 -17.12
CA VAL A 113 -47.47 -6.03 -17.01
C VAL A 113 -46.38 -5.41 -17.91
N ALA A 114 -46.75 -4.88 -19.08
CA ALA A 114 -45.80 -4.22 -19.97
C ALA A 114 -45.22 -2.92 -19.36
N HIS A 115 -46.04 -2.17 -18.61
CA HIS A 115 -45.58 -0.98 -17.90
C HIS A 115 -44.62 -1.35 -16.76
N ALA A 116 -44.99 -2.31 -15.90
CA ALA A 116 -44.11 -2.80 -14.84
C ALA A 116 -42.79 -3.39 -15.39
N LYS A 117 -42.85 -4.19 -16.46
CA LYS A 117 -41.66 -4.75 -17.11
C LYS A 117 -40.70 -3.65 -17.59
N ARG A 118 -41.21 -2.52 -18.09
CA ARG A 118 -40.39 -1.39 -18.53
C ARG A 118 -39.53 -0.81 -17.40
N PHE A 119 -40.07 -0.74 -16.17
CA PHE A 119 -39.30 -0.32 -15.00
C PHE A 119 -38.27 -1.37 -14.60
N GLU A 120 -38.67 -2.63 -14.50
CA GLU A 120 -37.76 -3.73 -14.14
C GLU A 120 -36.60 -3.86 -15.14
N ASP A 121 -36.87 -3.79 -16.45
CA ASP A 121 -35.82 -3.82 -17.48
C ASP A 121 -34.83 -2.65 -17.32
N ALA A 122 -35.33 -1.44 -17.03
CA ALA A 122 -34.49 -0.26 -16.83
C ALA A 122 -33.62 -0.39 -15.56
N ILE A 123 -34.21 -0.79 -14.43
CA ILE A 123 -33.50 -0.97 -13.16
C ILE A 123 -32.48 -2.12 -13.27
N HIS A 124 -32.84 -3.19 -13.97
CA HIS A 124 -31.92 -4.30 -14.25
C HIS A 124 -30.71 -3.85 -15.05
N ALA A 125 -30.92 -3.11 -16.14
CA ALA A 125 -29.83 -2.56 -16.96
C ALA A 125 -28.95 -1.59 -16.16
N PHE A 126 -29.54 -0.74 -15.32
CA PHE A 126 -28.81 0.15 -14.41
C PHE A 126 -27.94 -0.64 -13.43
N GLY A 127 -28.49 -1.70 -12.83
CA GLY A 127 -27.75 -2.56 -11.92
C GLY A 127 -26.57 -3.26 -12.58
N GLN A 128 -26.73 -3.75 -13.80
CA GLN A 128 -25.64 -4.35 -14.58
C GLN A 128 -24.51 -3.34 -14.82
N GLU A 129 -24.82 -2.15 -15.30
CA GLU A 129 -23.84 -1.10 -15.58
C GLU A 129 -23.13 -0.61 -14.31
N LEU A 130 -23.88 -0.39 -13.22
CA LEU A 130 -23.34 0.04 -11.93
C LEU A 130 -22.39 -1.01 -11.35
N LEU A 131 -22.78 -2.29 -11.33
CA LEU A 131 -21.94 -3.36 -10.79
C LEU A 131 -20.73 -3.63 -11.69
N ALA A 132 -20.88 -3.56 -13.02
CA ALA A 132 -19.78 -3.73 -13.96
C ALA A 132 -18.73 -2.62 -13.80
N SER A 133 -19.16 -1.35 -13.82
CA SER A 133 -18.25 -0.21 -13.68
C SER A 133 -17.56 -0.18 -12.31
N PHE A 134 -18.31 -0.50 -11.24
CA PHE A 134 -17.76 -0.68 -9.90
C PHE A 134 -16.69 -1.77 -9.87
N SER A 135 -16.99 -2.97 -10.41
CA SER A 135 -16.07 -4.11 -10.38
C SER A 135 -14.80 -3.86 -11.18
N ILE A 136 -14.90 -3.19 -12.33
CA ILE A 136 -13.74 -2.82 -13.16
C ILE A 136 -12.85 -1.83 -12.39
N ALA A 137 -13.44 -0.75 -11.87
CA ALA A 137 -12.70 0.28 -11.14
C ALA A 137 -12.06 -0.29 -9.86
N TYR A 138 -12.79 -1.11 -9.12
CA TYR A 138 -12.30 -1.76 -7.90
C TYR A 138 -11.12 -2.68 -8.19
N ARG A 139 -11.22 -3.54 -9.22
CA ARG A 139 -10.10 -4.42 -9.62
C ARG A 139 -8.87 -3.62 -10.04
N GLN A 140 -9.05 -2.57 -10.84
CA GLN A 140 -7.93 -1.74 -11.30
C GLN A 140 -7.19 -1.10 -10.13
N MET A 141 -7.92 -0.58 -9.14
CA MET A 141 -7.33 -0.02 -7.92
C MET A 141 -6.57 -1.08 -7.10
N GLN A 142 -7.14 -2.28 -6.95
CA GLN A 142 -6.47 -3.39 -6.26
C GLN A 142 -5.18 -3.82 -6.96
N PHE A 143 -5.18 -3.87 -8.30
CA PHE A 143 -3.97 -4.14 -9.07
C PHE A 143 -2.91 -3.05 -8.86
N GLN A 144 -3.30 -1.77 -8.87
CA GLN A 144 -2.36 -0.66 -8.65
C GLN A 144 -1.74 -0.70 -7.26
N ILE A 145 -2.54 -0.93 -6.21
CA ILE A 145 -2.05 -1.04 -4.82
C ILE A 145 -1.06 -2.21 -4.70
N ARG A 146 -1.39 -3.35 -5.30
CA ARG A 146 -0.51 -4.53 -5.29
C ARG A 146 0.80 -4.28 -6.04
N ASP A 147 0.74 -3.66 -7.21
CA ASP A 147 1.94 -3.36 -8.01
C ASP A 147 2.86 -2.37 -7.28
N GLN A 148 2.28 -1.33 -6.67
CA GLN A 148 3.03 -0.38 -5.83
C GLN A 148 3.71 -1.09 -4.65
N ALA A 149 3.01 -2.02 -3.99
CA ALA A 149 3.60 -2.78 -2.89
C ALA A 149 4.81 -3.61 -3.35
N LEU A 150 4.72 -4.27 -4.50
CA LEU A 150 5.83 -5.05 -5.08
C LEU A 150 7.02 -4.16 -5.49
N GLN A 151 6.75 -2.97 -6.05
CA GLN A 151 7.81 -2.02 -6.39
C GLN A 151 8.54 -1.51 -5.14
N ILE A 152 7.80 -1.19 -4.07
CA ILE A 152 8.40 -0.77 -2.80
C ILE A 152 9.30 -1.88 -2.24
N GLU A 153 8.85 -3.13 -2.28
CA GLU A 153 9.64 -4.28 -1.83
C GLU A 153 10.94 -4.44 -2.62
N SER A 154 10.88 -4.37 -3.96
CA SER A 154 12.07 -4.43 -4.82
C SER A 154 13.03 -3.27 -4.58
N GLN A 155 12.52 -2.05 -4.40
CA GLN A 155 13.32 -0.88 -4.07
C GLN A 155 14.02 -1.05 -2.71
N GLN A 156 13.31 -1.55 -1.71
CA GLN A 156 13.89 -1.84 -0.40
C GLN A 156 14.99 -2.89 -0.49
N GLN A 157 14.82 -3.95 -1.30
CA GLN A 157 15.85 -4.95 -1.50
C GLN A 157 17.10 -4.34 -2.16
N THR A 158 16.91 -3.54 -3.22
CA THR A 158 18.02 -2.86 -3.91
C THR A 158 18.78 -1.91 -2.96
N ILE A 159 18.06 -1.15 -2.13
CA ILE A 159 18.66 -0.28 -1.11
C ILE A 159 19.49 -1.11 -0.11
N ARG A 160 19.00 -2.28 0.33
CA ARG A 160 19.76 -3.17 1.22
C ARG A 160 21.03 -3.68 0.54
N GLU A 161 20.95 -4.09 -0.72
CA GLU A 161 22.09 -4.63 -1.45
C GLU A 161 23.21 -3.60 -1.70
N LEU A 162 22.85 -2.32 -1.87
CA LEU A 162 23.79 -1.21 -2.10
C LEU A 162 24.42 -0.64 -0.82
N SER A 163 23.94 -1.02 0.37
CA SER A 163 24.23 -0.30 1.63
C SER A 163 25.52 -0.67 2.38
N THR A 164 26.29 -1.66 1.92
CA THR A 164 27.55 -2.10 2.56
C THR A 164 28.58 -2.67 1.56
N PRO A 165 29.21 -1.84 0.71
CA PRO A 165 30.20 -2.32 -0.26
C PRO A 165 31.50 -2.75 0.42
N ILE A 166 32.05 -3.91 0.04
CA ILE A 166 33.37 -4.38 0.49
C ILE A 166 34.45 -3.80 -0.42
N LEU A 167 35.23 -2.86 0.12
CA LEU A 167 36.20 -2.05 -0.63
C LEU A 167 37.60 -2.64 -0.48
N PRO A 168 38.34 -2.92 -1.58
CA PRO A 168 39.75 -3.26 -1.50
C PRO A 168 40.56 -1.99 -1.22
N LEU A 169 41.37 -2.02 -0.17
CA LEU A 169 42.22 -0.89 0.22
C LEU A 169 43.66 -1.09 -0.27
N TYR A 170 44.18 -2.30 -0.11
CA TYR A 170 45.52 -2.72 -0.53
C TYR A 170 45.51 -4.22 -0.81
N GLU A 171 46.60 -4.75 -1.37
CA GLU A 171 46.77 -6.20 -1.53
C GLU A 171 46.64 -6.88 -0.15
N GLY A 172 45.69 -7.82 -0.05
CA GLY A 172 45.36 -8.52 1.21
C GLY A 172 44.55 -7.70 2.23
N ILE A 173 44.14 -6.45 1.95
CA ILE A 173 43.41 -5.60 2.91
C ILE A 173 42.06 -5.13 2.33
N LEU A 174 40.97 -5.46 3.03
CA LEU A 174 39.61 -4.97 2.71
C LEU A 174 39.06 -4.07 3.81
N VAL A 175 38.16 -3.16 3.41
CA VAL A 175 37.38 -2.30 4.29
C VAL A 175 35.91 -2.59 4.07
N LEU A 176 35.16 -2.77 5.15
CA LEU A 176 33.72 -2.91 5.15
C LEU A 176 33.09 -1.81 6.04
N PRO A 177 32.62 -0.70 5.44
CA PRO A 177 31.89 0.33 6.15
C PRO A 177 30.44 -0.13 6.38
N LEU A 178 29.98 -0.03 7.62
CA LEU A 178 28.62 -0.29 8.03
C LEU A 178 27.89 1.04 8.23
N VAL A 179 26.78 1.21 7.51
CA VAL A 179 25.98 2.44 7.55
C VAL A 179 24.51 2.13 7.81
N GLY A 180 23.92 2.92 8.72
CA GLY A 180 22.52 2.86 9.09
C GLY A 180 22.21 1.80 10.14
N ALA A 181 20.93 1.60 10.43
CA ALA A 181 20.48 0.62 11.41
C ALA A 181 20.70 -0.81 10.93
N ILE A 182 21.29 -1.65 11.78
CA ILE A 182 21.55 -3.06 11.49
C ILE A 182 20.53 -3.90 12.25
N ASP A 183 19.70 -4.66 11.54
CA ASP A 183 18.87 -5.71 12.12
C ASP A 183 19.55 -7.07 11.96
N SER A 184 18.97 -8.11 12.56
CA SER A 184 19.51 -9.48 12.51
C SER A 184 19.61 -10.04 11.09
N PHE A 185 18.66 -9.69 10.20
CA PHE A 185 18.67 -10.12 8.81
C PHE A 185 19.83 -9.49 8.04
N ARG A 186 19.99 -8.17 8.14
CA ARG A 186 21.12 -7.43 7.53
C ARG A 186 22.45 -7.93 8.08
N ALA A 187 22.54 -8.19 9.38
CA ALA A 187 23.76 -8.69 10.00
C ALA A 187 24.21 -10.05 9.41
N GLY A 188 23.26 -10.97 9.19
CA GLY A 188 23.54 -12.24 8.50
C GLY A 188 24.07 -12.05 7.08
N GLN A 189 23.44 -11.16 6.30
CA GLN A 189 23.87 -10.84 4.93
C GLN A 189 25.27 -10.20 4.90
N ILE A 190 25.57 -9.31 5.85
CA ILE A 190 26.88 -8.67 6.00
C ILE A 190 27.96 -9.73 6.26
N MET A 191 27.70 -10.66 7.18
CA MET A 191 28.63 -11.74 7.50
C MET A 191 28.90 -12.63 6.27
N GLU A 192 27.85 -13.11 5.60
CA GLU A 192 27.97 -13.98 4.42
C GLU A 192 28.79 -13.30 3.31
N ARG A 193 28.48 -12.04 3.00
CA ARG A 193 29.20 -11.27 1.98
C ARG A 193 30.66 -11.04 2.36
N LEU A 194 30.94 -10.73 3.62
CA LEU A 194 32.30 -10.53 4.10
C LEU A 194 33.13 -11.80 3.96
N LEU A 195 32.62 -12.94 4.44
CA LEU A 195 33.32 -14.22 4.37
C LEU A 195 33.56 -14.65 2.92
N THR A 196 32.58 -14.42 2.04
CA THR A 196 32.73 -14.66 0.60
C THR A 196 33.83 -13.80 0.01
N ALA A 197 33.84 -12.50 0.31
CA ALA A 197 34.86 -11.59 -0.20
C ALA A 197 36.27 -11.89 0.33
N ILE A 198 36.40 -12.33 1.59
CA ILE A 198 37.67 -12.79 2.16
C ILE A 198 38.20 -13.97 1.34
N ALA A 199 37.35 -14.96 1.07
CA ALA A 199 37.74 -16.17 0.34
C ALA A 199 38.10 -15.87 -1.13
N GLU A 200 37.28 -15.07 -1.82
CA GLU A 200 37.49 -14.73 -3.24
C GLU A 200 38.72 -13.85 -3.45
N ARG A 201 38.98 -12.91 -2.54
CA ARG A 201 40.06 -11.92 -2.66
C ARG A 201 41.31 -12.29 -1.87
N GLN A 202 41.29 -13.43 -1.17
CA GLN A 202 42.37 -13.89 -0.30
C GLN A 202 42.84 -12.79 0.66
N ALA A 203 41.88 -12.15 1.33
CA ALA A 203 42.17 -11.03 2.22
C ALA A 203 42.71 -11.52 3.57
N ASP A 204 43.89 -11.02 3.95
CA ASP A 204 44.52 -11.30 5.24
C ASP A 204 44.03 -10.38 6.35
N ILE A 205 43.56 -9.17 6.01
CA ILE A 205 43.15 -8.14 6.97
C ILE A 205 41.84 -7.49 6.54
N ILE A 206 40.90 -7.39 7.48
CA ILE A 206 39.61 -6.74 7.33
C ILE A 206 39.50 -5.59 8.31
N ILE A 207 39.15 -4.41 7.80
CA ILE A 207 38.78 -3.25 8.61
C ILE A 207 37.26 -3.13 8.61
N LEU A 208 36.63 -3.37 9.76
CA LEU A 208 35.20 -3.17 9.99
C LEU A 208 34.96 -1.76 10.52
N ASP A 209 34.36 -0.88 9.72
CA ASP A 209 34.08 0.50 10.13
C ASP A 209 32.61 0.65 10.54
N ILE A 210 32.38 0.89 11.84
CA ILE A 210 31.03 1.06 12.40
C ILE A 210 30.68 2.52 12.69
N THR A 211 31.44 3.48 12.18
CA THR A 211 31.21 4.92 12.39
C THR A 211 29.77 5.34 11.99
N GLY A 212 29.19 4.69 10.99
CA GLY A 212 27.84 4.96 10.47
C GLY A 212 26.70 4.22 11.18
N VAL A 213 26.96 3.50 12.29
CA VAL A 213 25.96 2.71 13.02
C VAL A 213 25.51 3.49 14.27
N PRO A 214 24.29 4.08 14.28
CA PRO A 214 23.90 5.02 15.33
C PRO A 214 23.51 4.36 16.66
N VAL A 215 23.08 3.10 16.65
CA VAL A 215 22.63 2.37 17.84
C VAL A 215 23.12 0.94 17.76
N ILE A 216 23.68 0.45 18.86
CA ILE A 216 24.06 -0.96 19.03
C ILE A 216 23.24 -1.56 20.15
N ASP A 217 22.54 -2.65 19.84
CA ASP A 217 21.90 -3.51 20.82
C ASP A 217 22.71 -4.81 21.02
N THR A 218 22.23 -5.69 21.90
CA THR A 218 22.86 -6.98 22.17
C THR A 218 22.94 -7.87 20.95
N ALA A 219 21.97 -7.80 20.03
CA ALA A 219 21.96 -8.63 18.84
C ALA A 219 23.05 -8.18 17.86
N VAL A 220 23.11 -6.88 17.54
CA VAL A 220 24.10 -6.29 16.65
C VAL A 220 25.52 -6.51 17.19
N ALA A 221 25.76 -6.29 18.49
CA ALA A 221 27.05 -6.53 19.10
C ALA A 221 27.51 -7.99 18.96
N ASN A 222 26.61 -8.94 19.23
CA ASN A 222 26.89 -10.37 19.05
C ASN A 222 27.19 -10.73 17.59
N TYR A 223 26.47 -10.15 16.63
CA TYR A 223 26.73 -10.38 15.21
C TYR A 223 28.09 -9.85 14.77
N LEU A 224 28.51 -8.67 15.23
CA LEU A 224 29.84 -8.13 14.93
C LEU A 224 30.94 -9.06 15.46
N LEU A 225 30.79 -9.56 16.70
CA LEU A 225 31.72 -10.53 17.28
C LEU A 225 31.75 -11.85 16.51
N GLN A 226 30.59 -12.39 16.15
CA GLN A 226 30.49 -13.63 15.37
C GLN A 226 31.13 -13.47 14.00
N THR A 227 30.88 -12.34 13.33
CA THR A 227 31.47 -12.00 12.03
C THR A 227 32.99 -11.93 12.14
N ALA A 228 33.52 -11.26 13.18
CA ALA A 228 34.95 -11.16 13.40
C ALA A 228 35.60 -12.53 13.67
N ARG A 229 34.98 -13.36 14.50
CA ARG A 229 35.45 -14.74 14.78
C ARG A 229 35.40 -15.62 13.53
N ALA A 230 34.34 -15.52 12.75
CA ALA A 230 34.20 -16.28 11.50
C ALA A 230 35.28 -15.89 10.48
N ALA A 231 35.58 -14.60 10.36
CA ALA A 231 36.68 -14.10 9.53
C ALA A 231 38.05 -14.65 10.02
N GLN A 232 38.30 -14.65 11.32
CA GLN A 232 39.52 -15.23 11.90
C GLN A 232 39.65 -16.73 11.62
N LEU A 233 38.55 -17.49 11.68
CA LEU A 233 38.54 -18.93 11.37
C LEU A 233 38.94 -19.25 9.93
N ILE A 234 38.68 -18.33 8.99
CA ILE A 234 39.10 -18.46 7.58
C ILE A 234 40.44 -17.78 7.29
N GLY A 235 41.15 -17.33 8.32
CA GLY A 235 42.52 -16.81 8.22
C GLY A 235 42.64 -15.29 8.09
N ALA A 236 41.54 -14.53 8.19
CA ALA A 236 41.58 -13.08 8.10
C ALA A 236 41.60 -12.42 9.49
N HIS A 237 42.56 -11.52 9.70
CA HIS A 237 42.63 -10.69 10.90
C HIS A 237 41.62 -9.53 10.81
N VAL A 238 40.94 -9.23 11.92
CA VAL A 238 39.89 -8.21 11.94
C VAL A 238 40.29 -7.05 12.83
N ILE A 239 40.15 -5.85 12.28
CA ILE A 239 40.35 -4.57 12.96
C ILE A 239 39.00 -3.84 12.98
N LEU A 240 38.48 -3.56 14.17
CA LEU A 240 37.24 -2.83 14.36
C LEU A 240 37.55 -1.34 14.57
N VAL A 241 36.88 -0.45 13.83
CA VAL A 241 37.07 1.01 13.93
C VAL A 241 35.75 1.75 14.03
N GLY A 242 35.80 3.00 14.51
CA GLY A 242 34.61 3.85 14.59
C GLY A 242 33.76 3.64 15.85
N ILE A 243 34.33 3.05 16.90
CA ILE A 243 33.64 2.91 18.20
C ILE A 243 33.57 4.28 18.89
N GLY A 244 32.40 4.92 18.82
CA GLY A 244 32.13 6.15 19.57
C GLY A 244 31.93 5.92 21.08
N PRO A 245 31.92 6.99 21.90
CA PRO A 245 31.76 6.88 23.35
C PRO A 245 30.47 6.17 23.79
N GLU A 246 29.34 6.47 23.14
CA GLU A 246 28.04 5.85 23.45
C GLU A 246 28.07 4.34 23.16
N ILE A 247 28.60 3.95 22.00
CA ILE A 247 28.75 2.54 21.61
C ILE A 247 29.66 1.79 22.59
N ALA A 248 30.79 2.38 22.97
CA ALA A 248 31.71 1.78 23.94
C ALA A 248 31.01 1.54 25.29
N GLN A 249 30.24 2.51 25.80
CA GLN A 249 29.48 2.35 27.04
C GLN A 249 28.45 1.23 26.92
N THR A 250 27.71 1.18 25.81
CA THR A 250 26.71 0.13 25.56
C THR A 250 27.37 -1.25 25.47
N MET A 251 28.49 -1.40 24.77
CA MET A 251 29.23 -2.67 24.70
C MET A 251 29.67 -3.16 26.08
N VAL A 252 30.16 -2.27 26.95
CA VAL A 252 30.53 -2.60 28.33
C VAL A 252 29.30 -3.02 29.15
N GLN A 253 28.19 -2.27 29.06
CA GLN A 253 26.95 -2.59 29.77
C GLN A 253 26.37 -3.95 29.34
N LEU A 254 26.51 -4.28 28.06
CA LEU A 254 26.05 -5.55 27.49
C LEU A 254 27.00 -6.73 27.78
N GLY A 255 28.17 -6.48 28.39
CA GLY A 255 29.16 -7.52 28.67
C GLY A 255 29.84 -8.09 27.42
N VAL A 256 29.94 -7.29 26.36
CA VAL A 256 30.54 -7.69 25.08
C VAL A 256 32.06 -7.72 25.22
N ASP A 257 32.66 -8.90 25.09
CA ASP A 257 34.11 -9.06 25.14
C ASP A 257 34.74 -8.88 23.75
N VAL A 258 35.42 -7.74 23.58
CA VAL A 258 36.18 -7.38 22.36
C VAL A 258 37.68 -7.58 22.52
N SER A 259 38.17 -8.18 23.61
CA SER A 259 39.62 -8.33 23.88
C SER A 259 40.38 -9.14 22.82
N SER A 260 39.67 -9.98 22.07
CA SER A 260 40.20 -10.80 20.98
C SER A 260 40.19 -10.11 19.61
N ILE A 261 39.70 -8.87 19.54
CA ILE A 261 39.59 -8.08 18.31
C ILE A 261 40.45 -6.84 18.46
N GLU A 262 41.27 -6.55 17.46
CA GLU A 262 42.05 -5.33 17.45
C GLU A 262 41.15 -4.13 17.16
N VAL A 263 41.27 -3.06 17.94
CA VAL A 263 40.40 -1.88 17.84
C VAL A 263 41.23 -0.65 17.48
N GLY A 264 40.80 0.07 16.44
CA GLY A 264 41.27 1.41 16.10
C GLY A 264 40.21 2.48 16.41
N SER A 265 40.63 3.71 16.69
CA SER A 265 39.70 4.81 16.99
C SER A 265 38.96 5.32 15.75
N THR A 266 39.63 5.34 14.60
CA THR A 266 39.11 5.85 13.32
C THR A 266 39.47 4.92 12.17
N LEU A 267 38.80 5.06 11.03
CA LEU A 267 39.18 4.36 9.80
C LEU A 267 40.65 4.61 9.44
N GLN A 268 41.14 5.84 9.57
CA GLN A 268 42.55 6.16 9.34
C GLN A 268 43.48 5.32 10.25
N SER A 269 43.18 5.25 11.55
CA SER A 269 43.98 4.43 12.47
C SER A 269 43.93 2.94 12.13
N GLY A 270 42.79 2.43 11.67
CA GLY A 270 42.65 1.04 11.22
C GLY A 270 43.49 0.75 9.98
N ILE A 271 43.55 1.70 9.04
CA ILE A 271 44.40 1.61 7.86
C ILE A 271 45.89 1.57 8.26
N GLU A 272 46.31 2.43 9.18
CA GLU A 272 47.69 2.46 9.68
C GLU A 272 48.07 1.15 10.40
N LEU A 273 47.17 0.61 11.24
CA LEU A 273 47.34 -0.69 11.90
C LEU A 273 47.46 -1.85 10.90
N ALA A 274 46.57 -1.86 9.90
CA ALA A 274 46.57 -2.89 8.85
C ALA A 274 47.86 -2.88 8.03
N LEU A 275 48.33 -1.70 7.61
CA LEU A 275 49.58 -1.54 6.88
C LEU A 275 50.79 -1.96 7.73
N SER A 276 50.82 -1.59 9.02
CA SER A 276 51.90 -1.96 9.93
C SER A 276 52.08 -3.48 10.03
N ARG A 277 50.98 -4.25 10.05
CA ARG A 277 51.00 -5.72 10.09
C ARG A 277 51.67 -6.37 8.89
N ILE A 278 51.61 -5.73 7.72
CA ILE A 278 52.27 -6.20 6.50
C ILE A 278 53.62 -5.50 6.26
N GLY A 279 54.19 -4.85 7.29
CA GLY A 279 55.49 -4.18 7.20
C GLY A 279 55.47 -2.92 6.33
N ARG A 280 54.31 -2.29 6.16
CA ARG A 280 54.12 -1.04 5.40
C ARG A 280 53.79 0.11 6.35
N ALA A 281 54.07 1.33 5.91
CA ALA A 281 53.75 2.55 6.66
C ALA A 281 53.44 3.70 5.71
N ILE A 282 52.52 4.58 6.11
CA ILE A 282 52.24 5.84 5.42
C ILE A 282 53.31 6.86 5.80
N ARG A 283 53.92 7.53 4.82
CA ARG A 283 54.93 8.58 5.04
C ARG A 283 54.62 9.81 4.18
N PRO A 284 54.96 11.03 4.65
CA PRO A 284 54.89 12.22 3.82
C PRO A 284 55.73 12.05 2.56
N ILE A 285 55.24 12.53 1.43
CA ILE A 285 56.03 12.63 0.21
C ILE A 285 56.87 13.91 0.36
N SER A 286 58.19 13.73 0.50
CA SER A 286 59.17 14.82 0.56
C SER A 286 59.43 15.44 -0.81
#